data_AF-A0A0A5GDK6-F1
#
_entry.id   AF-A0A0A5GDK6-F1
#
_cell.length_a   1.000
_cell.length_b   1.000
_cell.length_c   1.000
_cell.angle_alpha   90.00
_cell.angle_beta   90.00
_cell.angle_gamma   90.00
#
_symmetry.space_group_name_H-M   'P 1'
#
loop_
_entity.id
_entity.type
_entity.pdbx_description
1 polymer ?
#
loop_
_entity_poly.entity_id
_entity_poly.type
_entity_poly.pdbx_seq_one_letter_code
_entity_poly.pdbx_strand_id
1 'polypeptide(L)'
;MGKDKGDVVIFPKWKSSLENEAIAAFSKKQYDKALKRFNQLIEFDVATERVILNKLICLMELGQYGEAERLSSEQLDKSKEHYFYFLHIHLTVLFQTGQYEALMDILDDVKESSGIPPEMREQMDHIYEVSEKLRAEESRSEQEENLNELLVALNSDDFQLQWRLISRLRKGSIHPYLRDIASYLEDEKTQPVIKTVLLQWMHAQKVEMKVHVKKFGQSEHVIPEDLHDILHDPASVHILKLLSDVEQMNPTLYDFAKQLLFRYMFVRYPMMPEDKELPYVAKAVLELSYTYLQLEDESLLQLKSFPTEEVQVWKQQIEYYEVHYYSIMGQ
;
A
#
# COMPACT_ATOMS: atom_id res chain seq x y z
N MET A 1 -36.10 -15.51 -24.23
CA MET A 1 -36.61 -16.87 -24.49
C MET A 1 -36.46 -17.66 -23.21
N GLY A 2 -37.55 -17.86 -22.46
CA GLY A 2 -37.56 -18.69 -21.26
C GLY A 2 -37.39 -20.15 -21.66
N LYS A 3 -36.43 -20.84 -21.04
CA LYS A 3 -36.32 -22.30 -21.16
C LYS A 3 -37.36 -22.91 -20.22
N ASP A 4 -38.32 -23.57 -20.84
CA ASP A 4 -39.31 -24.45 -20.21
C ASP A 4 -38.59 -25.51 -19.37
N LYS A 5 -38.74 -25.45 -18.04
CA LYS A 5 -38.36 -26.54 -17.14
C LYS A 5 -39.48 -27.57 -17.22
N GLY A 6 -39.37 -28.52 -18.16
CA GLY A 6 -40.26 -29.67 -18.20
C GLY A 6 -40.18 -30.43 -16.87
N ASP A 7 -41.32 -30.64 -16.22
CA ASP A 7 -41.43 -31.45 -15.00
C ASP A 7 -40.87 -32.86 -15.25
N VAL A 8 -39.65 -33.09 -14.78
CA VAL A 8 -39.03 -34.41 -14.81
C VAL A 8 -39.72 -35.25 -13.72
N VAL A 9 -40.55 -36.20 -14.14
CA VAL A 9 -41.13 -37.19 -13.24
C VAL A 9 -40.02 -38.15 -12.80
N ILE A 10 -39.49 -37.96 -11.60
CA ILE A 10 -38.42 -38.80 -11.05
C ILE A 10 -39.01 -40.11 -10.50
N PHE A 11 -38.54 -41.23 -11.04
CA PHE A 11 -38.89 -42.55 -10.50
C PHE A 11 -38.15 -42.80 -9.18
N PRO A 12 -38.86 -43.16 -8.08
CA PRO A 12 -38.24 -43.36 -6.76
C PRO A 12 -37.05 -44.35 -6.73
N LYS A 13 -37.09 -45.40 -7.57
CA LYS A 13 -36.00 -46.38 -7.68
C LYS A 13 -34.73 -45.79 -8.28
N TRP A 14 -34.86 -44.84 -9.19
CA TRP A 14 -33.72 -44.20 -9.84
C TRP A 14 -33.00 -43.26 -8.86
N LYS A 15 -33.76 -42.48 -8.06
CA LYS A 15 -33.23 -41.65 -6.97
C LYS A 15 -32.37 -42.47 -6.00
N SER A 16 -32.92 -43.56 -5.46
CA SER A 16 -32.19 -44.41 -4.51
C SER A 16 -30.99 -45.11 -5.14
N SER A 17 -31.06 -45.47 -6.43
CA SER A 17 -29.90 -46.01 -7.15
C SER A 17 -28.78 -44.98 -7.23
N LEU A 18 -29.12 -43.74 -7.61
CA LEU A 18 -28.16 -42.65 -7.78
C LEU A 18 -27.50 -42.25 -6.45
N GLU A 19 -28.26 -42.16 -5.36
CA GLU A 19 -27.73 -41.92 -4.01
C GLU A 19 -26.75 -43.03 -3.58
N ASN A 20 -27.12 -44.30 -3.79
CA ASN A 20 -26.25 -45.43 -3.47
C ASN A 20 -24.97 -45.43 -4.32
N GLU A 21 -25.05 -45.08 -5.60
CA GLU A 21 -23.88 -44.92 -6.47
C GLU A 21 -22.97 -43.79 -5.98
N ALA A 22 -23.54 -42.63 -5.61
CA ALA A 22 -22.78 -41.49 -5.10
C ALA A 22 -22.03 -41.85 -3.82
N ILE A 23 -22.73 -42.47 -2.85
CA ILE A 23 -22.14 -42.91 -1.57
C ILE A 23 -21.10 -44.01 -1.81
N ALA A 24 -21.36 -44.97 -2.68
CA ALA A 24 -20.40 -46.04 -2.98
C ALA A 24 -19.13 -45.49 -3.65
N ALA A 25 -19.25 -44.52 -4.55
CA ALA A 25 -18.11 -43.84 -5.15
C ALA A 25 -17.33 -43.02 -4.11
N PHE A 26 -18.05 -42.29 -3.24
CA PHE A 26 -17.49 -41.50 -2.15
C PHE A 26 -16.68 -42.37 -1.18
N SER A 27 -17.27 -43.46 -0.68
CA SER A 27 -16.60 -44.41 0.22
C SER A 27 -15.38 -45.10 -0.41
N LYS A 28 -15.34 -45.19 -1.75
CA LYS A 28 -14.18 -45.69 -2.51
C LYS A 28 -13.18 -44.60 -2.88
N LYS A 29 -13.34 -43.37 -2.36
CA LYS A 29 -12.53 -42.19 -2.67
C LYS A 29 -12.48 -41.83 -4.16
N GLN A 30 -13.49 -42.24 -4.93
CA GLN A 30 -13.65 -41.89 -6.33
C GLN A 30 -14.37 -40.55 -6.43
N TYR A 31 -13.72 -39.49 -5.94
CA TYR A 31 -14.36 -38.19 -5.72
C TYR A 31 -14.87 -37.54 -7.00
N ASP A 32 -14.22 -37.73 -8.15
CA ASP A 32 -14.70 -37.22 -9.44
C ASP A 32 -16.06 -37.84 -9.82
N LYS A 33 -16.22 -39.15 -9.60
CA LYS A 33 -17.45 -39.89 -9.89
C LYS A 33 -18.52 -39.56 -8.87
N ALA A 34 -18.15 -39.50 -7.60
CA ALA A 34 -19.05 -39.12 -6.52
C ALA A 34 -19.60 -37.71 -6.74
N LEU A 35 -18.74 -36.73 -7.06
CA LEU A 35 -19.13 -35.35 -7.37
C LEU A 35 -20.13 -35.28 -8.52
N LYS A 36 -19.88 -36.01 -9.62
CA LYS A 36 -20.84 -36.10 -10.75
C LYS A 36 -22.21 -36.61 -10.28
N ARG A 37 -22.26 -37.65 -9.46
CA ARG A 37 -23.52 -38.19 -8.95
C ARG A 37 -24.21 -37.24 -7.96
N PHE A 38 -23.47 -36.57 -7.08
CA PHE A 38 -24.03 -35.56 -6.19
C PHE A 38 -24.57 -34.35 -6.94
N ASN A 39 -23.88 -33.88 -7.99
CA ASN A 39 -24.39 -32.81 -8.85
C ASN A 39 -25.70 -33.22 -9.53
N GLN A 40 -25.80 -34.44 -10.04
CA GLN A 40 -27.06 -34.97 -10.59
C GLN A 40 -28.17 -34.95 -9.52
N LEU A 41 -27.91 -35.45 -8.31
CA LEU A 41 -28.89 -35.41 -7.22
C LEU A 41 -29.38 -33.98 -6.94
N ILE A 42 -28.49 -32.98 -6.98
CA ILE A 42 -28.85 -31.58 -6.77
C ILE A 42 -29.67 -31.01 -7.94
N GLU A 43 -29.29 -31.29 -9.20
CA GLU A 43 -30.04 -30.86 -10.40
C GLU A 43 -31.49 -31.35 -10.42
N PHE A 44 -31.72 -32.52 -9.82
CA PHE A 44 -33.01 -33.18 -9.72
C PHE A 44 -33.81 -32.83 -8.46
N ASP A 45 -33.42 -31.77 -7.74
CA ASP A 45 -34.07 -31.28 -6.52
C ASP A 45 -34.11 -32.33 -5.38
N VAL A 46 -33.08 -33.19 -5.34
CA VAL A 46 -32.84 -34.20 -4.30
C VAL A 46 -31.75 -33.72 -3.32
N ALA A 47 -31.46 -32.41 -3.31
CA ALA A 47 -30.43 -31.82 -2.47
C ALA A 47 -30.82 -31.84 -0.98
N THR A 48 -30.36 -32.87 -0.25
CA THR A 48 -30.34 -32.85 1.22
C THR A 48 -29.05 -32.20 1.71
N GLU A 49 -29.04 -31.64 2.93
CA GLU A 49 -27.82 -31.08 3.54
C GLU A 49 -26.67 -32.11 3.55
N ARG A 50 -26.97 -33.40 3.74
CA ARG A 50 -25.99 -34.50 3.64
C ARG A 50 -25.40 -34.67 2.24
N VAL A 51 -26.22 -34.54 1.18
CA VAL A 51 -25.73 -34.57 -0.22
C VAL A 51 -24.81 -33.37 -0.47
N ILE A 52 -25.16 -32.20 0.06
CA ILE A 52 -24.36 -30.98 -0.08
C ILE A 52 -23.03 -31.11 0.69
N LEU A 53 -23.04 -31.63 1.91
CA LEU A 53 -21.83 -31.92 2.69
C LEU A 53 -20.88 -32.87 1.94
N ASN A 54 -21.39 -33.98 1.41
CA ASN A 54 -20.56 -34.92 0.66
C ASN A 54 -20.02 -34.30 -0.64
N LYS A 55 -20.81 -33.46 -1.31
CA LYS A 55 -20.35 -32.68 -2.46
C LYS A 55 -19.19 -31.77 -2.07
N LEU A 56 -19.32 -31.02 -0.97
CA LEU A 56 -18.26 -30.14 -0.46
C LEU A 56 -16.96 -30.90 -0.20
N ILE A 57 -17.04 -32.06 0.45
CA ILE A 57 -15.87 -32.91 0.68
C ILE A 57 -15.25 -33.35 -0.66
N CYS A 58 -16.06 -33.78 -1.63
CA CYS A 58 -15.52 -34.11 -2.96
C CYS A 58 -14.83 -32.92 -3.63
N LEU A 59 -15.38 -31.70 -3.51
CA LEU A 59 -14.76 -30.50 -4.08
C LEU A 59 -13.40 -30.22 -3.44
N MET A 60 -13.29 -30.31 -2.12
CA MET A 60 -12.03 -30.12 -1.40
C MET A 60 -10.97 -31.16 -1.79
N GLU A 61 -11.35 -32.45 -1.81
CA GLU A 61 -10.43 -33.54 -2.19
C GLU A 61 -9.97 -33.45 -3.65
N LEU A 62 -10.73 -32.77 -4.51
CA LEU A 62 -10.38 -32.50 -5.91
C LEU A 62 -9.67 -31.14 -6.09
N GLY A 63 -9.40 -30.39 -5.01
CA GLY A 63 -8.78 -29.06 -5.06
C GLY A 63 -9.67 -27.98 -5.70
N GLN A 64 -10.98 -28.22 -5.81
CA GLN A 64 -11.95 -27.29 -6.40
C GLN A 64 -12.42 -26.26 -5.36
N TYR A 65 -11.48 -25.53 -4.78
CA TYR A 65 -11.73 -24.65 -3.63
C TYR A 65 -12.68 -23.49 -3.94
N GLY A 66 -12.63 -22.89 -5.13
CA GLY A 66 -13.54 -21.79 -5.49
C GLY A 66 -15.02 -22.18 -5.50
N GLU A 67 -15.36 -23.39 -5.94
CA GLU A 67 -16.75 -23.88 -5.83
C GLU A 67 -17.08 -24.28 -4.40
N ALA A 68 -16.13 -24.88 -3.67
CA ALA A 68 -16.30 -25.29 -2.28
C ALA A 68 -16.59 -24.09 -1.37
N GLU A 69 -15.85 -22.99 -1.55
CA GLU A 69 -16.02 -21.76 -0.78
C GLU A 69 -17.42 -21.16 -1.00
N ARG A 70 -17.80 -20.96 -2.26
CA ARG A 70 -19.12 -20.42 -2.62
C ARG A 70 -20.26 -21.28 -2.06
N LEU A 71 -20.16 -22.60 -2.21
CA LEU A 71 -21.20 -23.52 -1.76
C LEU A 71 -21.27 -23.59 -0.23
N SER A 72 -20.13 -23.61 0.47
CA SER A 72 -20.11 -23.67 1.94
C SER A 72 -20.63 -22.37 2.56
N SER A 73 -20.24 -21.21 2.02
CA SER A 73 -20.78 -19.90 2.40
C SER A 73 -22.30 -19.83 2.22
N GLU A 74 -22.82 -20.29 1.08
CA GLU A 74 -24.28 -20.32 0.83
C GLU A 74 -25.05 -21.19 1.85
N GLN A 75 -24.43 -22.24 2.40
CA GLN A 75 -25.07 -23.11 3.38
C GLN A 75 -25.02 -22.55 4.81
N LEU A 76 -24.05 -21.69 5.14
CA LEU A 76 -24.00 -21.01 6.43
C LEU A 76 -25.25 -20.16 6.69
N ASP A 77 -25.78 -19.52 5.65
CA ASP A 77 -26.99 -18.70 5.74
C ASP A 77 -28.29 -19.52 5.85
N LYS A 78 -28.26 -20.77 5.38
CA LYS A 78 -29.47 -21.58 5.14
C LYS A 78 -29.67 -22.67 6.18
N SER A 79 -28.59 -23.28 6.65
CA SER A 79 -28.66 -24.45 7.51
C SER A 79 -28.69 -24.05 8.98
N LYS A 80 -29.69 -24.57 9.70
CA LYS A 80 -29.75 -24.47 11.18
C LYS A 80 -29.32 -25.76 11.87
N GLU A 81 -29.56 -26.91 11.24
CA GLU A 81 -29.29 -28.23 11.82
C GLU A 81 -27.82 -28.63 11.65
N HIS A 82 -27.26 -28.42 10.46
CA HIS A 82 -25.87 -28.76 10.14
C HIS A 82 -24.96 -27.52 10.06
N TYR A 83 -25.38 -26.39 10.64
CA TYR A 83 -24.64 -25.12 10.63
C TYR A 83 -23.15 -25.30 10.93
N PHE A 84 -22.83 -25.96 12.04
CA PHE A 84 -21.44 -26.15 12.48
C PHE A 84 -20.61 -27.05 11.55
N TYR A 85 -21.23 -27.97 10.81
CA TYR A 85 -20.53 -28.75 9.79
C TYR A 85 -20.17 -27.91 8.57
N PHE A 86 -21.10 -27.05 8.12
CA PHE A 86 -20.82 -26.11 7.04
C PHE A 86 -19.79 -25.06 7.45
N LEU A 87 -19.85 -24.58 8.70
CA LEU A 87 -18.84 -23.69 9.27
C LEU A 87 -17.46 -24.35 9.27
N HIS A 88 -17.35 -25.58 9.77
CA HIS A 88 -16.08 -26.29 9.79
C HIS A 88 -15.48 -26.46 8.38
N ILE A 89 -16.30 -26.85 7.40
CA ILE A 89 -15.87 -26.96 6.00
C ILE A 89 -15.42 -25.61 5.46
N HIS A 90 -16.22 -24.56 5.68
CA HIS A 90 -15.92 -23.22 5.18
C HIS A 90 -14.59 -22.69 5.72
N LEU A 91 -14.38 -22.79 7.04
CA LEU A 91 -13.12 -22.42 7.70
C LEU A 91 -11.95 -23.24 7.14
N THR A 92 -12.14 -24.53 6.86
CA THR A 92 -11.09 -25.37 6.27
C THR A 92 -10.71 -24.92 4.86
N VAL A 93 -11.70 -24.53 4.04
CA VAL A 93 -11.46 -24.00 2.69
C VAL A 93 -10.69 -22.67 2.75
N LEU A 94 -11.09 -21.76 3.64
CA LEU A 94 -10.40 -20.48 3.85
C LEU A 94 -8.95 -20.72 4.30
N PHE A 95 -8.74 -21.63 5.25
CA PHE A 95 -7.40 -22.00 5.72
C PHE A 95 -6.52 -22.55 4.60
N GLN A 96 -7.03 -23.49 3.80
CA GLN A 96 -6.27 -24.11 2.69
C GLN A 96 -5.97 -23.14 1.55
N THR A 97 -6.71 -22.04 1.45
CA THR A 97 -6.53 -21.01 0.42
C THR A 97 -5.77 -19.79 0.93
N GLY A 98 -5.25 -19.81 2.17
CA GLY A 98 -4.50 -18.71 2.78
C GLY A 98 -5.35 -17.50 3.18
N GLN A 99 -6.67 -17.64 3.19
CA GLN A 99 -7.60 -16.55 3.51
C GLN A 99 -7.76 -16.40 5.03
N TYR A 100 -6.66 -16.14 5.74
CA TYR A 100 -6.62 -16.16 7.20
C TYR A 100 -7.42 -15.03 7.85
N GLU A 101 -7.45 -13.84 7.24
CA GLU A 101 -8.22 -12.69 7.76
C GLU A 101 -9.73 -13.00 7.76
N ALA A 102 -10.28 -13.38 6.60
CA ALA A 102 -11.68 -13.77 6.48
C ALA A 102 -12.04 -14.95 7.41
N LEU A 103 -11.11 -15.90 7.61
CA LEU A 103 -11.29 -16.99 8.56
C LEU A 103 -11.46 -16.46 9.99
N MET A 104 -10.56 -15.56 10.43
CA MET A 104 -10.60 -14.99 11.78
C MET A 104 -11.86 -14.16 11.99
N ASP A 105 -12.27 -13.34 11.02
CA ASP A 105 -13.50 -12.54 11.08
C ASP A 105 -14.73 -13.43 11.34
N ILE A 106 -14.85 -14.55 10.63
CA ILE A 106 -15.94 -15.51 10.83
C ILE A 106 -15.87 -16.13 12.23
N LEU A 107 -14.68 -16.46 12.73
CA LEU A 107 -14.53 -17.04 14.07
C LEU A 107 -14.95 -16.04 15.16
N ASP A 108 -14.63 -14.76 14.99
CA ASP A 108 -15.03 -13.70 15.91
C ASP A 108 -16.55 -13.50 15.89
N ASP A 109 -17.17 -13.42 14.71
CA ASP A 109 -18.63 -13.32 14.56
C ASP A 109 -19.36 -14.50 15.23
N VAL A 110 -18.84 -15.72 15.09
CA VAL A 110 -19.44 -16.93 15.69
C VAL A 110 -19.29 -16.94 17.20
N LYS A 111 -18.16 -16.45 17.73
CA LYS A 111 -17.94 -16.30 19.19
C LYS A 111 -18.95 -15.33 19.81
N GLU A 112 -19.32 -14.27 19.11
CA GLU A 112 -20.27 -13.27 19.59
C GLU A 112 -21.75 -13.69 19.45
N SER A 113 -22.09 -14.39 18.37
CA SER A 113 -23.49 -14.64 17.98
C SER A 113 -24.06 -15.98 18.44
N SER A 114 -23.21 -16.98 18.71
CA SER A 114 -23.63 -18.38 18.79
C SER A 114 -23.14 -19.13 20.03
N GLY A 115 -23.96 -20.05 20.53
CA GLY A 115 -23.55 -21.04 21.53
C GLY A 115 -22.70 -22.14 20.87
N ILE A 116 -21.40 -21.90 20.70
CA ILE A 116 -20.46 -22.88 20.14
C ILE A 116 -20.49 -24.17 20.99
N PRO A 117 -20.69 -25.36 20.38
CA PRO A 117 -20.60 -26.63 21.07
C PRO A 117 -19.24 -26.75 21.80
N PRO A 118 -19.20 -27.17 23.07
CA PRO A 118 -17.95 -27.25 23.83
C PRO A 118 -16.86 -28.08 23.14
N GLU A 119 -17.26 -29.13 22.42
CA GLU A 119 -16.39 -30.02 21.66
C GLU A 119 -15.70 -29.36 20.46
N MET A 120 -16.27 -28.29 19.91
CA MET A 120 -15.71 -27.57 18.76
C MET A 120 -14.90 -26.34 19.16
N ARG A 121 -15.07 -25.85 20.39
CA ARG A 121 -14.41 -24.63 20.86
C ARG A 121 -12.89 -24.74 20.81
N GLU A 122 -12.33 -25.83 21.32
CA GLU A 122 -10.87 -26.07 21.32
C GLU A 122 -10.32 -26.09 19.89
N GLN A 123 -11.03 -26.73 18.95
CA GLN A 123 -10.63 -26.77 17.56
C GLN A 123 -10.67 -25.39 16.89
N MET A 124 -11.71 -24.58 17.16
CA MET A 124 -11.84 -23.22 16.61
C MET A 124 -10.77 -22.29 17.17
N ASP A 125 -10.49 -22.34 18.47
CA ASP A 125 -9.42 -21.56 19.09
C ASP A 125 -8.05 -21.95 18.52
N HIS A 126 -7.80 -23.25 18.32
CA HIS A 126 -6.56 -23.71 17.70
C HIS A 126 -6.39 -23.21 16.26
N ILE A 127 -7.45 -23.28 15.43
CA ILE A 127 -7.38 -22.77 14.04
C ILE A 127 -7.17 -21.26 14.06
N TYR A 128 -7.83 -20.52 14.95
CA TYR A 128 -7.63 -19.08 15.11
C TYR A 128 -6.16 -18.75 15.40
N GLU A 129 -5.57 -19.37 16.42
CA GLU A 129 -4.17 -19.14 16.82
C GLU A 129 -3.19 -19.45 15.67
N VAL A 130 -3.40 -20.55 14.95
CA VAL A 130 -2.56 -20.93 13.81
C VAL A 130 -2.73 -19.94 12.66
N SER A 131 -3.96 -19.53 12.34
CA SER A 131 -4.23 -18.55 11.28
C SER A 131 -3.68 -17.17 11.59
N GLU A 132 -3.76 -16.71 12.85
CA GLU A 132 -3.15 -15.47 13.29
C GLU A 132 -1.62 -15.51 13.09
N LYS A 133 -0.99 -16.61 13.50
CA LYS A 133 0.44 -16.82 13.34
C LYS A 133 0.86 -16.84 11.87
N LEU A 134 0.15 -17.59 11.01
CA LEU A 134 0.47 -17.68 9.59
C LEU A 134 0.27 -16.33 8.88
N ARG A 135 -0.81 -15.59 9.19
CA ARG A 135 -1.03 -14.23 8.69
C ARG A 135 0.12 -13.29 9.07
N ALA A 136 0.58 -13.38 10.32
CA ALA A 136 1.71 -12.57 10.79
C ALA A 136 3.03 -12.95 10.08
N GLU A 137 3.26 -14.24 9.82
CA GLU A 137 4.42 -14.73 9.07
C GLU A 137 4.39 -14.28 7.59
N GLU A 138 3.23 -14.36 6.92
CA GLU A 138 3.05 -13.85 5.55
C GLU A 138 3.29 -12.35 5.47
N SER A 139 2.68 -11.57 6.35
CA SER A 139 2.88 -10.12 6.41
C SER A 139 4.35 -9.75 6.63
N ARG A 140 5.05 -10.50 7.49
CA ARG A 140 6.47 -10.31 7.72
C ARG A 140 7.31 -10.67 6.48
N SER A 141 7.00 -11.78 5.81
CA SER A 141 7.70 -12.19 4.58
C SER A 141 7.55 -11.14 3.48
N GLU A 142 6.33 -10.64 3.27
CA GLU A 142 6.07 -9.57 2.30
C GLU A 142 6.82 -8.28 2.64
N GLN A 143 6.91 -7.93 3.92
CA GLN A 143 7.68 -6.78 4.39
C GLN A 143 9.18 -6.95 4.11
N GLU A 144 9.74 -8.13 4.40
CA GLU A 144 11.15 -8.44 4.13
C GLU A 144 11.48 -8.42 2.63
N GLU A 145 10.59 -8.95 1.78
CA GLU A 145 10.74 -8.88 0.32
C GLU A 145 10.70 -7.43 -0.20
N ASN A 146 9.72 -6.65 0.26
CA ASN A 146 9.59 -5.24 -0.08
C ASN A 146 10.82 -4.42 0.32
N LEU A 147 11.39 -4.68 1.50
CA LEU A 147 12.63 -4.04 1.95
C LEU A 147 13.79 -4.41 1.03
N ASN A 148 13.98 -5.69 0.74
CA ASN A 148 15.07 -6.15 -0.10
C ASN A 148 14.99 -5.53 -1.50
N GLU A 149 13.79 -5.44 -2.09
CA GLU A 149 13.57 -4.76 -3.37
C GLU A 149 13.97 -3.28 -3.30
N LEU A 150 13.58 -2.57 -2.24
CA LEU A 150 13.95 -1.17 -2.02
C LEU A 150 15.47 -0.99 -1.87
N LEU A 151 16.13 -1.80 -1.04
CA LEU A 151 17.57 -1.71 -0.82
C LEU A 151 18.36 -1.99 -2.10
N VAL A 152 17.94 -2.97 -2.89
CA VAL A 152 18.55 -3.22 -4.22
C VAL A 152 18.39 -2.01 -5.13
N ALA A 153 17.21 -1.40 -5.17
CA ALA A 153 16.96 -0.23 -5.99
C ALA A 153 17.77 0.99 -5.53
N LEU A 154 17.90 1.25 -4.23
CA LEU A 154 18.69 2.36 -3.68
C LEU A 154 20.19 2.25 -4.01
N ASN A 155 20.70 1.04 -4.24
CA ASN A 155 22.07 0.81 -4.70
C ASN A 155 22.24 0.85 -6.23
N SER A 156 21.15 1.02 -6.98
CA SER A 156 21.16 1.11 -8.45
C SER A 156 21.13 2.57 -8.92
N ASP A 157 21.51 2.83 -10.18
CA ASP A 157 21.37 4.15 -10.81
C ASP A 157 19.96 4.39 -11.40
N ASP A 158 18.99 3.50 -11.14
CA ASP A 158 17.59 3.65 -11.58
C ASP A 158 16.79 4.46 -10.56
N PHE A 159 16.95 5.79 -10.61
CA PHE A 159 16.28 6.69 -9.68
C PHE A 159 14.74 6.70 -9.83
N GLN A 160 14.23 6.34 -11.01
CA GLN A 160 12.79 6.21 -11.26
C GLN A 160 12.22 5.00 -10.51
N LEU A 161 12.92 3.87 -10.57
CA LEU A 161 12.59 2.70 -9.77
C LEU A 161 12.62 3.02 -8.28
N GLN A 162 13.66 3.72 -7.79
CA GLN A 162 13.77 4.13 -6.38
C GLN A 162 12.55 4.96 -5.95
N TRP A 163 12.22 6.02 -6.70
CA TRP A 163 11.07 6.87 -6.41
C TRP A 163 9.75 6.09 -6.40
N ARG A 164 9.54 5.22 -7.39
CA ARG A 164 8.34 4.38 -7.49
C ARG A 164 8.19 3.43 -6.30
N LEU A 165 9.28 2.78 -5.89
CA LEU A 165 9.28 1.87 -4.75
C LEU A 165 9.02 2.62 -3.45
N ILE A 166 9.70 3.75 -3.20
CA ILE A 166 9.44 4.57 -2.02
C ILE A 166 7.98 5.05 -2.01
N SER A 167 7.45 5.48 -3.17
CA SER A 167 6.05 5.93 -3.31
C SER A 167 5.03 4.82 -3.04
N ARG A 168 5.36 3.56 -3.33
CA ARG A 168 4.55 2.38 -3.01
C ARG A 168 4.62 2.06 -1.51
N LEU A 169 5.84 2.01 -0.97
CA LEU A 169 6.13 1.57 0.39
C LEU A 169 5.75 2.59 1.47
N ARG A 170 5.71 3.89 1.13
CA ARG A 170 5.35 4.96 2.08
C ARG A 170 3.95 4.85 2.68
N LYS A 171 3.09 4.00 2.12
CA LYS A 171 1.78 3.65 2.71
C LYS A 171 1.92 2.79 3.96
N GLY A 172 3.01 2.04 4.06
CA GLY A 172 3.36 1.21 5.22
C GLY A 172 4.31 1.91 6.18
N SER A 173 4.61 1.22 7.28
CA SER A 173 5.51 1.72 8.31
C SER A 173 6.97 1.66 7.85
N ILE A 174 7.71 2.75 8.04
CA ILE A 174 9.16 2.79 7.83
C ILE A 174 9.94 2.19 9.01
N HIS A 175 9.32 2.05 10.18
CA HIS A 175 9.98 1.68 11.44
C HIS A 175 10.82 0.39 11.36
N PRO A 176 10.36 -0.70 10.72
CA PRO A 176 11.15 -1.91 10.59
C PRO A 176 12.46 -1.71 9.81
N TYR A 177 12.53 -0.68 8.97
CA TYR A 177 13.59 -0.44 7.99
C TYR A 177 14.49 0.74 8.34
N LEU A 178 14.25 1.40 9.48
CA LEU A 178 14.84 2.70 9.80
C LEU A 178 16.36 2.70 9.76
N ARG A 179 17.01 1.67 10.31
CA ARG A 179 18.47 1.61 10.38
C ARG A 179 19.10 1.42 9.01
N ASP A 180 18.51 0.55 8.20
CA ASP A 180 19.01 0.29 6.85
C ASP A 180 18.82 1.51 5.95
N ILE A 181 17.64 2.15 6.01
CA ILE A 181 17.33 3.36 5.25
C ILE A 181 18.19 4.55 5.68
N ALA A 182 18.44 4.73 6.99
CA ALA A 182 19.21 5.87 7.50
C ALA A 182 20.63 5.95 6.89
N SER A 183 21.24 4.81 6.57
CA SER A 183 22.57 4.75 5.94
C SER A 183 22.62 5.47 4.58
N TYR A 184 21.52 5.46 3.82
CA TYR A 184 21.42 6.12 2.52
C TYR A 184 21.30 7.65 2.63
N LEU A 185 20.93 8.18 3.81
CA LEU A 185 20.96 9.62 4.04
C LEU A 185 22.39 10.17 4.08
N GLU A 186 23.37 9.32 4.43
CA GLU A 186 24.79 9.66 4.49
C GLU A 186 25.58 9.26 3.25
N ASP A 187 25.06 8.34 2.44
CA ASP A 187 25.73 7.81 1.26
C ASP A 187 25.87 8.86 0.15
N GLU A 188 27.09 9.05 -0.37
CA GLU A 188 27.40 10.04 -1.42
C GLU A 188 26.84 9.65 -2.79
N LYS A 189 26.53 8.37 -3.02
CA LYS A 189 25.93 7.91 -4.29
C LYS A 189 24.44 8.16 -4.35
N THR A 190 23.76 8.11 -3.21
CA THR A 190 22.33 8.35 -3.11
C THR A 190 22.00 9.79 -3.51
N GLN A 191 21.13 9.95 -4.52
CA GLN A 191 20.76 11.28 -5.03
C GLN A 191 20.07 12.13 -3.95
N PRO A 192 20.36 13.45 -3.89
CA PRO A 192 19.79 14.34 -2.88
C PRO A 192 18.25 14.35 -2.83
N VAL A 193 17.59 14.24 -3.99
CA VAL A 193 16.12 14.14 -4.07
C VAL A 193 15.63 12.90 -3.32
N ILE A 194 16.24 11.74 -3.55
CA ILE A 194 15.86 10.47 -2.89
C ILE A 194 16.00 10.59 -1.38
N LYS A 195 17.07 11.22 -0.89
CA LYS A 195 17.25 11.50 0.55
C LYS A 195 16.11 12.35 1.12
N THR A 196 15.64 13.36 0.38
CA THR A 196 14.48 14.16 0.80
C THR A 196 13.22 13.31 0.92
N VAL A 197 12.99 12.41 -0.03
CA VAL A 197 11.80 11.55 -0.02
C VAL A 197 11.84 10.57 1.15
N LEU A 198 13.01 10.00 1.45
CA LEU A 198 13.21 9.16 2.62
C LEU A 198 12.96 9.94 3.92
N LEU A 199 13.46 11.17 4.02
CA LEU A 199 13.19 12.05 5.17
C LEU A 199 11.71 12.40 5.31
N GLN A 200 11.01 12.69 4.21
CA GLN A 200 9.57 12.94 4.23
C GLN A 200 8.78 11.70 4.66
N TRP A 201 9.20 10.51 4.24
CA TRP A 201 8.60 9.27 4.72
C TRP A 201 8.85 9.06 6.23
N MET A 202 10.07 9.35 6.72
CA MET A 202 10.38 9.34 8.15
C MET A 202 9.52 10.35 8.94
N HIS A 203 9.38 11.58 8.44
CA HIS A 203 8.54 12.61 9.04
C HIS A 203 7.07 12.19 9.10
N ALA A 204 6.51 11.70 8.00
CA ALA A 204 5.12 11.23 7.94
C ALA A 204 4.82 10.07 8.90
N GLN A 205 5.85 9.30 9.26
CA GLN A 205 5.77 8.18 10.20
C GLN A 205 6.20 8.56 11.63
N LYS A 206 6.43 9.84 11.91
CA LYS A 206 6.78 10.36 13.22
C LYS A 206 8.05 9.79 13.84
N VAL A 207 9.09 9.72 13.04
CA VAL A 207 10.37 9.15 13.46
C VAL A 207 11.12 10.14 14.35
N GLU A 208 11.26 9.79 15.64
CA GLU A 208 12.03 10.56 16.63
C GLU A 208 13.54 10.25 16.61
N MET A 209 13.96 9.25 15.83
CA MET A 209 15.37 8.87 15.73
C MET A 209 16.17 9.97 15.04
N LYS A 210 17.18 10.51 15.73
CA LYS A 210 18.13 11.46 15.14
C LYS A 210 18.92 10.80 14.02
N VAL A 211 18.86 11.38 12.82
CA VAL A 211 19.56 10.91 11.62
C VAL A 211 20.59 11.93 11.17
N HIS A 212 21.64 11.46 10.50
CA HIS A 212 22.64 12.31 9.86
C HIS A 212 22.39 12.34 8.36
N VAL A 213 22.41 13.52 7.76
CA VAL A 213 22.08 13.71 6.34
C VAL A 213 23.24 14.44 5.68
N LYS A 214 23.73 13.92 4.54
CA LYS A 214 24.78 14.55 3.73
C LYS A 214 24.27 14.89 2.34
N LYS A 215 24.48 16.13 1.89
CA LYS A 215 24.15 16.56 0.53
C LYS A 215 25.14 17.60 0.05
N PHE A 216 25.67 17.44 -1.15
CA PHE A 216 26.57 18.40 -1.79
C PHE A 216 27.75 18.83 -0.89
N GLY A 217 28.32 17.88 -0.13
CA GLY A 217 29.41 18.15 0.81
C GLY A 217 29.00 18.86 2.12
N GLN A 218 27.74 19.23 2.28
CA GLN A 218 27.17 19.69 3.55
C GLN A 218 26.59 18.53 4.34
N SER A 219 26.54 18.67 5.66
CA SER A 219 25.99 17.64 6.53
C SER A 219 25.28 18.23 7.74
N GLU A 220 24.16 17.64 8.13
CA GLU A 220 23.38 18.07 9.28
C GLU A 220 22.79 16.86 10.03
N HIS A 221 22.56 17.01 11.33
CA HIS A 221 21.77 16.06 12.09
C HIS A 221 20.37 16.59 12.36
N VAL A 222 19.36 15.82 12.02
CA VAL A 222 17.96 16.19 12.19
C VAL A 222 17.18 15.10 12.90
N ILE A 223 16.08 15.49 13.55
CA ILE A 223 15.06 14.56 14.03
C ILE A 223 13.89 14.69 13.04
N PRO A 224 13.55 13.64 12.27
CA PRO A 224 12.53 13.76 11.23
C PRO A 224 11.17 14.25 11.71
N GLU A 225 10.74 13.86 12.93
CA GLU A 225 9.48 14.36 13.52
C GLU A 225 9.48 15.89 13.74
N ASP A 226 10.64 16.50 14.03
CA ASP A 226 10.76 17.94 14.29
C ASP A 226 10.86 18.78 13.00
N LEU A 227 10.92 18.13 11.84
CA LEU A 227 11.06 18.80 10.56
C LEU A 227 9.74 19.47 10.14
N HIS A 228 9.84 20.65 9.52
CA HIS A 228 8.69 21.33 8.93
C HIS A 228 8.47 20.90 7.48
N ASP A 229 7.22 21.00 7.01
CA ASP A 229 6.94 20.98 5.56
C ASP A 229 7.81 22.02 4.84
N ILE A 230 8.34 21.67 3.67
CA ILE A 230 9.34 22.47 2.93
C ILE A 230 8.91 23.94 2.76
N LEU A 231 7.64 24.21 2.43
CA LEU A 231 7.13 25.57 2.24
C LEU A 231 6.63 26.24 3.52
N HIS A 232 6.45 25.48 4.60
CA HIS A 232 6.10 25.99 5.92
C HIS A 232 7.32 26.17 6.84
N ASP A 233 8.49 25.73 6.40
CA ASP A 233 9.76 26.01 7.07
C ASP A 233 9.98 27.53 7.22
N PRO A 234 10.52 28.02 8.35
CA PRO A 234 10.74 29.43 8.59
C PRO A 234 11.49 30.16 7.48
N ALA A 235 12.50 29.52 6.86
CA ALA A 235 13.26 30.13 5.78
C ALA A 235 12.41 30.31 4.51
N SER A 236 11.64 29.28 4.14
CA SER A 236 10.73 29.34 2.99
C SER A 236 9.63 30.39 3.21
N VAL A 237 9.02 30.42 4.39
CA VAL A 237 7.98 31.41 4.74
C VAL A 237 8.55 32.83 4.65
N HIS A 238 9.78 33.06 5.13
CA HIS A 238 10.42 34.36 5.04
C HIS A 238 10.73 34.75 3.59
N ILE A 239 11.26 33.84 2.77
CA ILE A 239 11.50 34.09 1.34
C ILE A 239 10.19 34.46 0.63
N LEU A 240 9.11 33.70 0.86
CA LEU A 240 7.80 34.01 0.26
C LEU A 240 7.26 35.37 0.72
N LYS A 241 7.46 35.72 2.00
CA LYS A 241 7.12 37.06 2.52
C LYS A 241 7.94 38.17 1.87
N LEU A 242 9.21 37.95 1.56
CA LEU A 242 10.03 38.90 0.80
C LEU A 242 9.48 39.12 -0.63
N LEU A 243 8.69 38.18 -1.15
CA LEU A 243 8.05 38.23 -2.46
C LEU A 243 6.57 38.67 -2.42
N SER A 244 6.03 39.11 -1.27
CA SER A 244 4.61 39.47 -1.14
C SER A 244 4.13 40.57 -2.10
N ASP A 245 5.01 41.51 -2.45
CA ASP A 245 4.68 42.59 -3.39
C ASP A 245 4.48 42.02 -4.81
N VAL A 246 5.27 40.98 -5.16
CA VAL A 246 5.13 40.24 -6.41
C VAL A 246 3.78 39.52 -6.45
N GLU A 247 3.35 38.92 -5.34
CA GLU A 247 2.02 38.29 -5.23
C GLU A 247 0.88 39.26 -5.54
N GLN A 248 0.97 40.51 -5.05
CA GLN A 248 -0.06 41.52 -5.27
C GLN A 248 -0.10 42.03 -6.71
N MET A 249 1.07 42.19 -7.34
CA MET A 249 1.19 42.80 -8.67
C MET A 249 1.10 41.78 -9.81
N ASN A 250 1.65 40.58 -9.60
CA ASN A 250 1.67 39.50 -10.59
C ASN A 250 1.57 38.12 -9.89
N PRO A 251 0.34 37.68 -9.55
CA PRO A 251 0.10 36.38 -8.90
C PRO A 251 0.68 35.19 -9.66
N THR A 252 0.64 35.21 -11.00
CA THR A 252 1.19 34.15 -11.86
C THR A 252 2.70 34.02 -11.69
N LEU A 253 3.42 35.13 -11.69
CA LEU A 253 4.87 35.15 -11.45
C LEU A 253 5.20 34.67 -10.04
N TYR A 254 4.42 35.08 -9.04
CA TYR A 254 4.60 34.63 -7.66
C TYR A 254 4.38 33.13 -7.50
N ASP A 255 3.33 32.57 -8.10
CA ASP A 255 3.07 31.13 -8.07
C ASP A 255 4.21 30.34 -8.74
N PHE A 256 4.74 30.84 -9.86
CA PHE A 256 5.90 30.24 -10.52
C PHE A 256 7.15 30.32 -9.64
N ALA A 257 7.43 31.47 -9.04
CA ALA A 257 8.54 31.67 -8.11
C ALA A 257 8.44 30.74 -6.89
N LYS A 258 7.23 30.56 -6.34
CA LYS A 258 6.95 29.62 -5.25
C LYS A 258 7.22 28.17 -5.65
N GLN A 259 6.87 27.77 -6.88
CA GLN A 259 7.19 26.44 -7.39
C GLN A 259 8.70 26.25 -7.59
N LEU A 260 9.39 27.26 -8.11
CA LEU A 260 10.85 27.23 -8.27
C LEU A 260 11.55 27.13 -6.90
N LEU A 261 11.11 27.92 -5.93
CA LEU A 261 11.56 27.86 -4.55
C LEU A 261 11.34 26.47 -3.95
N PHE A 262 10.15 25.89 -4.14
CA PHE A 262 9.85 24.53 -3.67
C PHE A 262 10.85 23.51 -4.23
N ARG A 263 11.06 23.49 -5.56
CA ARG A 263 12.00 22.55 -6.20
C ARG A 263 13.42 22.73 -5.67
N TYR A 264 13.87 23.97 -5.57
CA TYR A 264 15.18 24.29 -5.03
C TYR A 264 15.35 23.79 -3.59
N MET A 265 14.39 24.10 -2.70
CA MET A 265 14.43 23.66 -1.31
C MET A 265 14.31 22.14 -1.18
N PHE A 266 13.49 21.50 -2.02
CA PHE A 266 13.32 20.05 -2.04
C PHE A 266 14.65 19.31 -2.22
N VAL A 267 15.50 19.77 -3.13
CA VAL A 267 16.78 19.11 -3.45
C VAL A 267 17.76 19.19 -2.27
N ARG A 268 17.79 20.31 -1.55
CA ARG A 268 18.73 20.56 -0.44
C ARG A 268 18.22 20.20 0.96
N TYR A 269 16.92 20.02 1.11
CA TYR A 269 16.29 19.69 2.40
C TYR A 269 17.00 18.51 3.13
N PRO A 270 17.33 18.61 4.41
CA PRO A 270 16.86 19.60 5.39
C PRO A 270 17.76 20.83 5.52
N MET A 271 18.84 20.96 4.73
CA MET A 271 19.74 22.11 4.81
C MET A 271 19.06 23.36 4.23
N MET A 272 18.42 24.16 5.06
CA MET A 272 17.75 25.41 4.70
C MET A 272 18.75 26.58 4.69
N PRO A 273 18.52 27.70 3.96
CA PRO A 273 19.47 28.81 3.93
C PRO A 273 19.39 29.58 5.24
N GLU A 274 20.51 30.17 5.65
CA GLU A 274 20.56 30.99 6.87
C GLU A 274 19.84 32.34 6.66
N ASP A 275 19.41 32.99 7.74
CA ASP A 275 18.68 34.27 7.70
C ASP A 275 19.35 35.36 6.84
N LYS A 276 20.70 35.42 6.87
CA LYS A 276 21.49 36.37 6.09
C LYS A 276 21.41 36.11 4.59
N GLU A 277 21.13 34.86 4.18
CA GLU A 277 21.13 34.40 2.79
C GLU A 277 19.76 34.58 2.12
N LEU A 278 18.68 34.61 2.91
CA LEU A 278 17.29 34.63 2.41
C LEU A 278 16.98 35.75 1.41
N PRO A 279 17.46 37.00 1.59
CA PRO A 279 17.23 38.07 0.60
C PRO A 279 17.86 37.77 -0.77
N TYR A 280 19.03 37.13 -0.78
CA TYR A 280 19.74 36.76 -2.00
C TYR A 280 19.03 35.62 -2.73
N VAL A 281 18.56 34.61 -1.97
CA VAL A 281 17.75 33.50 -2.51
C VAL A 281 16.44 34.02 -3.09
N ALA A 282 15.73 34.90 -2.38
CA ALA A 282 14.48 35.49 -2.85
C ALA A 282 14.66 36.23 -4.18
N LYS A 283 15.71 37.04 -4.30
CA LYS A 283 16.04 37.76 -5.54
C LYS A 283 16.41 36.80 -6.67
N ALA A 284 17.25 35.79 -6.38
CA ALA A 284 17.66 34.80 -7.38
C ALA A 284 16.45 34.03 -7.95
N VAL A 285 15.55 33.56 -7.08
CA VAL A 285 14.29 32.92 -7.49
C VAL A 285 13.44 33.85 -8.35
N LEU A 286 13.31 35.12 -7.98
CA LEU A 286 12.53 36.09 -8.75
C LEU A 286 13.14 36.35 -10.13
N GLU A 287 14.45 36.63 -10.22
CA GLU A 287 15.14 36.87 -11.50
C GLU A 287 15.09 35.65 -12.43
N LEU A 288 15.24 34.44 -11.89
CA LEU A 288 15.10 33.21 -12.67
C LEU A 288 13.66 33.03 -13.15
N SER A 289 12.67 33.35 -12.31
CA SER A 289 11.26 33.28 -12.68
C SER A 289 10.93 34.22 -13.85
N TYR A 290 11.47 35.44 -13.82
CA TYR A 290 11.42 36.38 -14.93
C TYR A 290 12.04 35.81 -16.22
N THR A 291 13.23 35.22 -16.08
CA THR A 291 13.99 34.64 -17.20
C THR A 291 13.23 33.47 -17.84
N TYR A 292 12.70 32.55 -17.03
CA TYR A 292 11.99 31.37 -17.51
C TYR A 292 10.63 31.70 -18.13
N LEU A 293 9.92 32.70 -17.59
CA LEU A 293 8.66 33.17 -18.13
C LEU A 293 8.82 34.17 -19.30
N GLN A 294 10.06 34.53 -19.66
CA GLN A 294 10.38 35.46 -20.74
C GLN A 294 9.68 36.82 -20.58
N LEU A 295 9.62 37.33 -19.35
CA LEU A 295 8.98 38.60 -19.04
C LEU A 295 9.94 39.78 -19.29
N GLU A 296 9.50 40.77 -20.06
CA GLU A 296 10.31 41.95 -20.41
C GLU A 296 10.18 43.10 -19.38
N ASP A 297 9.11 43.13 -18.58
CA ASP A 297 8.84 44.20 -17.61
C ASP A 297 9.52 43.95 -16.25
N GLU A 298 10.75 44.42 -16.12
CA GLU A 298 11.57 44.30 -14.91
C GLU A 298 11.22 45.28 -13.78
N SER A 299 10.09 46.00 -13.86
CA SER A 299 9.70 46.99 -12.83
C SER A 299 9.68 46.41 -11.41
N LEU A 300 9.28 45.13 -11.24
CA LEU A 300 9.27 44.44 -9.95
C LEU A 300 10.67 44.10 -9.40
N LEU A 301 11.67 43.94 -10.27
CA LEU A 301 13.06 43.72 -9.85
C LEU A 301 13.66 44.98 -9.20
N GLN A 302 13.11 46.15 -9.52
CA GLN A 302 13.58 47.45 -9.05
C GLN A 302 12.87 47.94 -7.78
N LEU A 303 11.76 47.30 -7.37
CA LEU A 303 10.92 47.70 -6.23
C LEU A 303 11.57 47.47 -4.86
N LYS A 304 12.57 46.59 -4.77
CA LYS A 304 13.37 46.36 -3.55
C LYS A 304 14.85 46.51 -3.85
N SER A 305 15.60 47.15 -2.95
CA SER A 305 17.07 47.12 -2.96
C SER A 305 17.56 45.75 -2.50
N PHE A 306 17.25 44.69 -3.25
CA PHE A 306 17.87 43.41 -3.02
C PHE A 306 19.36 43.56 -3.29
N PRO A 307 20.23 43.07 -2.38
CA PRO A 307 21.66 43.03 -2.63
C PRO A 307 21.96 42.43 -4.01
N THR A 308 22.95 42.96 -4.73
CA THR A 308 23.38 42.44 -6.04
C THR A 308 24.57 41.51 -5.94
N GLU A 309 25.41 41.70 -4.92
CA GLU A 309 26.50 40.78 -4.60
C GLU A 309 25.89 39.41 -4.21
N GLU A 310 26.57 38.31 -4.56
CA GLU A 310 26.17 36.92 -4.26
C GLU A 310 24.92 36.35 -4.97
N VAL A 311 24.02 37.15 -5.53
CA VAL A 311 22.79 36.65 -6.20
C VAL A 311 23.10 35.67 -7.32
N GLN A 312 24.14 35.93 -8.12
CA GLN A 312 24.53 35.05 -9.22
C GLN A 312 24.94 33.65 -8.74
N VAL A 313 25.54 33.54 -7.55
CA VAL A 313 25.91 32.25 -6.95
C VAL A 313 24.65 31.45 -6.63
N TRP A 314 23.63 32.09 -6.06
CA TRP A 314 22.35 31.45 -5.76
C TRP A 314 21.60 31.06 -7.04
N LYS A 315 21.62 31.90 -8.09
CA LYS A 315 21.01 31.54 -9.38
C LYS A 315 21.63 30.27 -9.97
N GLN A 316 22.96 30.22 -10.03
CA GLN A 316 23.69 29.04 -10.51
C GLN A 316 23.38 27.79 -9.68
N GLN A 317 23.27 27.93 -8.35
CA GLN A 317 22.93 26.81 -7.49
C GLN A 317 21.48 26.34 -7.70
N ILE A 318 20.52 27.27 -7.85
CA ILE A 318 19.12 26.93 -8.14
C ILE A 318 19.00 26.17 -9.46
N GLU A 319 19.61 26.69 -10.54
CA GLU A 319 19.63 26.04 -11.85
C GLU A 319 20.26 24.65 -11.78
N TYR A 320 21.39 24.51 -11.07
CA TYR A 320 22.03 23.22 -10.85
C TYR A 320 21.12 22.23 -10.12
N TYR A 321 20.41 22.67 -9.07
CA TYR A 321 19.49 21.80 -8.32
C TYR A 321 18.24 21.44 -9.12
N GLU A 322 17.75 22.30 -10.03
CA GLU A 322 16.63 21.92 -10.91
C GLU A 322 16.96 20.70 -11.78
N VAL A 323 18.19 20.57 -12.26
CA VAL A 323 18.62 19.37 -13.01
C VAL A 323 18.47 18.11 -12.16
N HIS A 324 18.86 18.16 -10.87
CA HIS A 324 18.68 17.04 -9.94
C HIS A 324 17.21 16.76 -9.63
N TYR A 325 16.38 17.80 -9.51
CA TYR A 325 14.95 17.63 -9.27
C TYR A 325 14.28 16.92 -10.45
N TYR A 326 14.49 17.43 -11.68
CA TYR A 326 13.81 16.90 -12.87
C TYR A 326 14.33 15.55 -13.35
N SER A 327 15.57 15.16 -13.02
CA SER A 327 16.07 13.82 -13.35
C SER A 327 15.27 12.70 -12.67
N ILE A 328 14.55 13.03 -11.59
CA ILE A 328 13.78 12.08 -10.78
C ILE A 328 12.28 12.39 -10.84
N MET A 329 11.90 13.66 -10.69
CA MET A 329 10.50 14.08 -10.55
C MET A 329 9.87 14.59 -11.85
N GLY A 330 10.61 14.60 -12.96
CA GLY A 330 10.30 15.38 -14.15
C GLY A 330 9.49 14.71 -15.27
N GLN A 331 8.78 13.61 -15.02
CA GLN A 331 7.85 13.02 -16.02
C GLN A 331 6.50 12.68 -15.42
#